data_AF-D2V0R6-F1
#
_entry.id   AF-D2V0R6-F1
#
_cell.length_a   1.000
_cell.length_b   1.000
_cell.length_c   1.000
_cell.angle_alpha   90.00
_cell.angle_beta   90.00
_cell.angle_gamma   90.00
#
_symmetry.space_group_name_H-M   'P 1'
#
loop_
_entity.id
_entity.type
_entity.pdbx_description
1 polymer ?
#
loop_
_entity_poly.entity_id
_entity_poly.type
_entity_poly.pdbx_seq_one_letter_code
_entity_poly.pdbx_strand_id
1 'polypeptide(L)'
;MDTSNDFQQKDLLSSKLTLSIIYEKYKEMIEKISDFFDVIEDFDTNVRVLEPEKPTRAHTMRRIVIGNHCSMQIVIDPFKPREKPKDIKLLGSDSIISPLKFNLNNNRNKWNMNKLLRENLETLMDIEFPKPSTDPTTEQDEFSENCGVCYSYRLNMKIPDKVCDNVKCGMPFHSECLIEWLRSIPGTHQSFDTVFGSCPYCSSTLSVSTSK
;
A
#
# COMPACT_ATOMS: atom_id res chain seq x y z
N MET A 1 -46.45 -41.42 -12.36
CA MET A 1 -46.13 -40.04 -11.95
C MET A 1 -44.98 -40.16 -10.96
N ASP A 2 -43.77 -40.10 -11.54
CA ASP A 2 -42.49 -40.37 -10.91
C ASP A 2 -42.08 -39.25 -9.97
N THR A 3 -41.87 -39.57 -8.69
CA THR A 3 -41.33 -38.66 -7.68
C THR A 3 -40.19 -39.32 -6.91
N SER A 4 -39.20 -39.87 -7.65
CA SER A 4 -38.12 -40.66 -7.04
C SER A 4 -36.72 -40.32 -7.56
N ASN A 5 -36.48 -39.14 -8.16
CA ASN A 5 -35.16 -38.84 -8.76
C ASN A 5 -34.47 -37.53 -8.34
N ASP A 6 -35.11 -36.69 -7.51
CA ASP A 6 -34.52 -35.38 -7.14
C ASP A 6 -33.69 -35.38 -5.84
N PHE A 7 -33.71 -36.47 -5.07
CA PHE A 7 -32.94 -36.57 -3.82
C PHE A 7 -31.57 -37.23 -3.97
N GLN A 8 -31.26 -37.85 -5.13
CA GLN A 8 -29.95 -38.47 -5.38
C GLN A 8 -28.92 -37.52 -6.03
N GLN A 9 -29.31 -36.30 -6.41
CA GLN A 9 -28.43 -35.37 -7.13
C GLN A 9 -27.63 -34.42 -6.21
N LYS A 10 -27.91 -34.41 -4.90
CA LYS A 10 -27.22 -33.54 -3.93
C LYS A 10 -26.05 -34.18 -3.18
N ASP A 11 -25.81 -35.48 -3.33
CA ASP A 11 -24.76 -36.21 -2.61
C ASP A 11 -23.49 -36.52 -3.42
N LEU A 12 -23.35 -35.98 -4.64
CA LEU A 12 -22.15 -36.16 -5.48
C LEU A 12 -21.11 -35.03 -5.34
N LEU A 13 -21.10 -34.32 -4.21
CA LEU A 13 -20.10 -33.29 -3.89
C LEU A 13 -19.10 -33.70 -2.81
N SER A 14 -19.16 -34.93 -2.31
CA SER A 14 -18.05 -35.53 -1.56
C SER A 14 -17.00 -36.13 -2.51
N SER A 15 -16.45 -35.31 -3.40
CA SER A 15 -15.32 -35.73 -4.22
C SER A 15 -14.12 -36.00 -3.30
N LYS A 16 -13.61 -37.24 -3.29
CA LYS A 16 -12.35 -37.59 -2.63
C LYS A 16 -11.25 -36.71 -3.24
N LEU A 17 -10.82 -35.68 -2.51
CA LEU A 17 -9.63 -34.89 -2.85
C LEU A 17 -8.42 -35.81 -2.87
N THR A 18 -7.87 -36.07 -4.06
CA THR A 18 -6.60 -36.78 -4.21
C THR A 18 -5.47 -35.77 -4.38
N LEU A 19 -4.24 -36.18 -4.04
CA LEU A 19 -3.06 -35.34 -4.23
C LEU A 19 -2.89 -34.89 -5.69
N SER A 20 -3.21 -35.76 -6.64
CA SER A 20 -3.17 -35.43 -8.08
C SER A 20 -4.16 -34.32 -8.43
N ILE A 21 -5.40 -34.39 -7.94
CA ILE A 21 -6.40 -33.32 -8.17
C ILE A 21 -5.93 -32.00 -7.54
N ILE A 22 -5.34 -32.04 -6.35
CA ILE A 22 -4.80 -30.85 -5.68
C ILE A 22 -3.64 -30.26 -6.49
N TYR A 23 -2.74 -31.10 -7.00
CA TYR A 23 -1.59 -30.67 -7.79
C TYR A 23 -2.01 -30.00 -9.10
N GLU A 24 -2.94 -30.59 -9.84
CA GLU A 24 -3.44 -29.97 -11.09
C GLU A 24 -4.12 -28.63 -10.81
N LYS A 25 -4.97 -28.54 -9.78
CA LYS A 25 -5.59 -27.26 -9.37
C LYS A 25 -4.56 -26.21 -8.96
N TYR A 26 -3.51 -26.63 -8.26
CA TYR A 26 -2.41 -25.74 -7.90
C TYR A 26 -1.69 -25.22 -9.14
N LYS A 27 -1.38 -26.09 -10.10
CA LYS A 27 -0.75 -25.70 -11.37
C LYS A 27 -1.61 -24.72 -12.16
N GLU A 28 -2.91 -25.01 -12.33
CA GLU A 28 -3.86 -24.10 -12.98
C GLU A 28 -3.91 -22.73 -12.28
N MET A 29 -3.83 -22.71 -10.94
CA MET A 29 -3.83 -21.47 -10.18
C MET A 29 -2.53 -20.67 -10.42
N ILE A 30 -1.38 -21.33 -10.43
CA ILE A 30 -0.09 -20.68 -10.72
C ILE A 30 -0.07 -20.09 -12.12
N GLU A 31 -0.59 -20.81 -13.12
CA GLU A 31 -0.72 -20.31 -14.50
C GLU A 31 -1.61 -19.06 -14.57
N LYS A 32 -2.68 -18.98 -13.77
CA LYS A 32 -3.56 -17.80 -13.73
C LYS A 32 -2.92 -16.55 -13.12
N ILE A 33 -1.95 -16.72 -12.22
CA ILE A 33 -1.29 -15.61 -11.50
C ILE A 33 0.15 -15.37 -11.97
N SER A 34 0.61 -16.02 -13.05
CA SER A 34 1.99 -15.89 -13.51
C SER A 34 2.32 -14.45 -13.92
N ASP A 35 1.41 -13.77 -14.63
CA ASP A 35 1.59 -12.36 -15.03
C ASP A 35 1.71 -11.43 -13.81
N PHE A 36 1.08 -11.79 -12.67
CA PHE A 36 1.25 -11.03 -11.45
C PHE A 36 2.68 -11.15 -10.91
N PHE A 37 3.30 -12.32 -10.99
CA PHE A 37 4.69 -12.50 -10.60
C PHE A 37 5.64 -11.68 -11.48
N ASP A 38 5.42 -11.67 -12.79
CA ASP A 38 6.22 -10.87 -13.73
C ASP A 38 6.10 -9.37 -13.42
N VAL A 39 4.88 -8.90 -13.13
CA VAL A 39 4.63 -7.49 -12.79
C VAL A 39 5.28 -7.09 -11.48
N ILE A 40 5.16 -7.89 -10.40
CA ILE A 40 5.78 -7.53 -9.12
C ILE A 40 7.30 -7.67 -9.15
N GLU A 41 7.86 -8.56 -9.97
CA GLU A 41 9.31 -8.72 -10.12
C GLU A 41 9.94 -7.52 -10.83
N ASP A 42 9.36 -7.03 -11.94
CA ASP A 42 9.77 -5.75 -12.56
C ASP A 42 9.61 -4.59 -11.58
N PHE A 43 8.48 -4.52 -10.88
CA PHE A 43 8.20 -3.44 -9.95
C PHE A 43 9.25 -3.40 -8.82
N ASP A 44 9.41 -4.50 -8.07
CA ASP A 44 10.31 -4.60 -6.92
C ASP A 44 11.79 -4.41 -7.31
N THR A 45 12.18 -4.74 -8.55
CA THR A 45 13.54 -4.54 -9.05
C THR A 45 13.84 -3.07 -9.39
N ASN A 46 12.84 -2.30 -9.80
CA ASN A 46 13.04 -0.96 -10.36
C ASN A 46 12.62 0.17 -9.43
N VAL A 47 11.85 -0.10 -8.36
CA VAL A 47 11.38 0.92 -7.43
C VAL A 47 11.81 0.61 -6.00
N ARG A 48 11.98 1.66 -5.20
CA ARG A 48 12.31 1.53 -3.77
C ARG A 48 11.08 1.18 -2.93
N VAL A 49 10.94 -0.10 -2.58
CA VAL A 49 9.86 -0.61 -1.71
C VAL A 49 10.17 -0.39 -0.24
N LEU A 50 9.24 0.22 0.49
CA LEU A 50 9.27 0.44 1.94
C LEU A 50 8.56 -0.66 2.72
N GLU A 51 7.38 -1.07 2.23
CA GLU A 51 6.55 -2.11 2.84
C GLU A 51 5.96 -3.03 1.75
N PRO A 52 6.02 -4.35 1.92
CA PRO A 52 6.77 -5.07 2.96
C PRO A 52 8.29 -4.90 2.79
N GLU A 53 9.03 -4.95 3.89
CA GLU A 53 10.51 -4.84 3.88
C GLU A 53 11.18 -5.97 3.10
N LYS A 54 10.57 -7.16 3.14
CA LYS A 54 10.99 -8.33 2.37
C LYS A 54 9.83 -8.76 1.49
N PRO A 55 9.69 -8.16 0.29
CA PRO A 55 8.67 -8.57 -0.66
C PRO A 55 8.73 -10.06 -0.97
N THR A 56 7.55 -10.66 -1.09
CA THR A 56 7.41 -12.05 -1.49
C THR A 56 6.25 -12.12 -2.48
N ARG A 57 6.16 -13.25 -3.20
CA ARG A 57 5.06 -13.53 -4.13
C ARG A 57 3.68 -13.62 -3.47
N ALA A 58 3.61 -13.73 -2.13
CA ALA A 58 2.35 -13.71 -1.40
C ALA A 58 1.84 -12.28 -1.13
N HIS A 59 2.71 -11.27 -1.23
CA HIS A 59 2.35 -9.89 -0.92
C HIS A 59 1.78 -9.19 -2.16
N THR A 60 0.54 -8.71 -2.04
CA THR A 60 -0.16 -7.96 -3.11
C THR A 60 -0.09 -6.44 -2.93
N MET A 61 0.28 -5.98 -1.74
CA MET A 61 0.45 -4.56 -1.42
C MET A 61 1.93 -4.16 -1.56
N ARG A 62 2.17 -2.96 -2.08
CA ARG A 62 3.47 -2.29 -2.05
C ARG A 62 3.30 -0.85 -1.59
N ARG A 63 4.10 -0.45 -0.61
CA ARG A 63 4.36 0.95 -0.29
C ARG A 63 5.74 1.29 -0.80
N ILE A 64 5.84 2.32 -1.63
CA ILE A 64 7.08 2.73 -2.28
C ILE A 64 7.41 4.18 -2.00
N VAL A 65 8.70 4.52 -2.07
CA VAL A 65 9.14 5.93 -2.08
C VAL A 65 8.78 6.54 -3.43
N ILE A 66 8.25 7.76 -3.43
CA ILE A 66 8.02 8.53 -4.66
C ILE A 66 8.66 9.93 -4.63
N GLY A 67 9.26 10.32 -3.51
CA GLY A 67 9.96 11.59 -3.32
C GLY A 67 10.30 11.82 -1.85
N ASN A 68 10.92 12.96 -1.53
CA ASN A 68 11.28 13.30 -0.15
C ASN A 68 10.02 13.46 0.71
N HIS A 69 10.00 12.80 1.86
CA HIS A 69 8.89 12.82 2.82
C HIS A 69 7.52 12.39 2.23
N CYS A 70 7.53 11.61 1.14
CA CYS A 70 6.31 11.14 0.48
C CYS A 70 6.44 9.70 -0.03
N SER A 71 5.38 8.91 0.14
CA SER A 71 5.30 7.53 -0.31
C SER A 71 3.94 7.24 -0.93
N MET A 72 3.88 6.20 -1.76
CA MET A 72 2.66 5.72 -2.38
C MET A 72 2.43 4.27 -1.97
N GLN A 73 1.21 3.95 -1.53
CA GLN A 73 0.77 2.60 -1.28
C GLN A 73 -0.26 2.18 -2.33
N ILE A 74 -0.03 1.01 -2.93
CA ILE A 74 -0.92 0.39 -3.92
C ILE A 74 -1.19 -1.07 -3.57
N VAL A 75 -2.35 -1.57 -3.98
CA VAL A 75 -2.69 -3.00 -3.97
C VAL A 75 -2.84 -3.48 -5.41
N ILE A 76 -2.04 -4.47 -5.78
CA ILE A 76 -2.01 -5.06 -7.12
C ILE A 76 -2.89 -6.31 -7.10
N ASP A 77 -3.86 -6.38 -8.01
CA ASP A 77 -4.75 -7.54 -8.14
C ASP A 77 -3.98 -8.72 -8.77
N PRO A 78 -3.84 -9.88 -8.09
CA PRO A 78 -3.11 -11.03 -8.63
C PRO A 78 -3.69 -11.61 -9.92
N PHE A 79 -4.96 -11.38 -10.20
CA PHE A 79 -5.63 -11.87 -11.41
C PHE A 79 -5.70 -10.81 -12.52
N LYS A 80 -5.41 -9.56 -12.18
CA LYS A 80 -5.49 -8.40 -13.09
C LYS A 80 -4.33 -7.41 -12.85
N PRO A 81 -3.07 -7.88 -12.84
CA PRO A 81 -1.94 -7.08 -12.35
C PRO A 81 -1.61 -5.88 -13.24
N ARG A 82 -2.08 -5.87 -14.49
CA ARG A 82 -1.90 -4.78 -15.47
C ARG A 82 -3.03 -3.74 -15.44
N GLU A 83 -4.16 -4.03 -14.78
CA GLU A 83 -5.23 -3.05 -14.59
C GLU A 83 -4.76 -1.96 -13.62
N LYS A 84 -5.33 -0.75 -13.75
CA LYS A 84 -5.05 0.33 -12.81
C LYS A 84 -5.42 -0.11 -11.38
N PRO A 85 -4.51 -0.02 -10.40
CA PRO A 85 -4.85 -0.29 -9.00
C PRO A 85 -6.05 0.54 -8.57
N LYS A 86 -7.04 -0.13 -7.96
CA LYS A 86 -8.27 0.53 -7.49
C LYS A 86 -7.96 1.53 -6.37
N ASP A 87 -7.03 1.16 -5.51
CA ASP A 87 -6.63 1.93 -4.34
C ASP A 87 -5.18 2.39 -4.49
N ILE A 88 -5.00 3.67 -4.82
CA ILE A 88 -3.71 4.37 -4.83
C ILE A 88 -3.74 5.39 -3.70
N LYS A 89 -2.99 5.13 -2.62
CA LYS A 89 -2.93 6.00 -1.44
C LYS A 89 -1.60 6.73 -1.41
N LEU A 90 -1.64 8.05 -1.53
CA LEU A 90 -0.48 8.92 -1.33
C LEU A 90 -0.37 9.31 0.14
N LEU A 91 0.84 9.21 0.68
CA LEU A 91 1.17 9.43 2.09
C LEU A 91 2.31 10.46 2.17
N GLY A 92 2.02 11.61 2.77
CA GLY A 92 2.94 12.75 2.90
C GLY A 92 2.14 13.97 3.35
N SER A 93 2.81 15.12 3.51
CA SER A 93 2.08 16.38 3.79
C SER A 93 1.21 16.79 2.60
N ASP A 94 0.08 17.44 2.88
CA ASP A 94 -0.86 17.87 1.84
C ASP A 94 -0.20 18.74 0.76
N SER A 95 0.77 19.58 1.12
CA SER A 95 1.51 20.41 0.15
C SER A 95 2.31 19.59 -0.87
N ILE A 96 2.81 18.41 -0.47
CA ILE A 96 3.61 17.53 -1.34
C ILE A 96 2.68 16.63 -2.16
N ILE A 97 1.62 16.09 -1.56
CA ILE A 97 0.76 15.10 -2.23
C ILE A 97 -0.31 15.73 -3.13
N SER A 98 -0.71 17.00 -2.89
CA SER A 98 -1.78 17.64 -3.68
C SER A 98 -1.47 17.74 -5.18
N PRO A 99 -0.26 18.17 -5.62
CA PRO A 99 0.11 18.16 -7.03
C PRO A 99 0.07 16.75 -7.65
N LEU A 100 0.54 15.74 -6.91
CA LEU A 100 0.56 14.35 -7.36
C LEU A 100 -0.86 13.79 -7.53
N LYS A 101 -1.77 14.10 -6.58
CA LYS A 101 -3.21 13.77 -6.69
C LYS A 101 -3.84 14.43 -7.92
N PHE A 102 -3.51 15.69 -8.17
CA PHE A 102 -3.99 16.42 -9.34
C PHE A 102 -3.54 15.74 -10.64
N ASN A 103 -2.25 15.41 -10.76
CA ASN A 103 -1.69 14.71 -11.92
C ASN A 103 -2.34 13.35 -12.14
N LEU A 104 -2.45 12.51 -11.08
CA LEU A 104 -3.12 11.21 -11.12
C LEU A 104 -4.54 11.27 -11.70
N ASN A 105 -5.30 12.30 -11.33
CA ASN A 105 -6.67 12.49 -11.81
C ASN A 105 -6.71 13.03 -13.24
N ASN A 106 -5.89 14.04 -13.55
CA ASN A 106 -5.85 14.67 -14.87
C ASN A 106 -5.34 13.71 -15.96
N ASN A 107 -4.38 12.86 -15.60
CA ASN A 107 -3.75 11.91 -16.50
C ASN A 107 -4.46 10.55 -16.54
N ARG A 108 -5.58 10.34 -15.83
CA ARG A 108 -6.21 9.01 -15.65
C ARG A 108 -6.44 8.21 -16.93
N ASN A 109 -6.67 8.90 -18.06
CA ASN A 109 -6.93 8.29 -19.37
C ASN A 109 -5.65 7.82 -20.09
N LYS A 110 -4.46 8.13 -19.55
CA LYS A 110 -3.15 7.73 -20.12
C LYS A 110 -2.74 6.30 -19.72
N TRP A 111 -3.51 5.62 -18.87
CA TRP A 111 -3.22 4.24 -18.49
C TRP A 111 -3.21 3.32 -19.71
N ASN A 112 -2.15 2.53 -19.86
CA ASN A 112 -1.97 1.61 -20.96
C ASN A 112 -1.63 0.21 -20.43
N MET A 113 -2.52 -0.76 -20.69
CA MET A 113 -2.36 -2.16 -20.26
C MET A 113 -1.13 -2.85 -20.85
N ASN A 114 -0.56 -2.33 -21.94
CA ASN A 114 0.63 -2.87 -22.59
C ASN A 114 1.94 -2.31 -22.01
N LYS A 115 1.87 -1.33 -21.11
CA LYS A 115 3.03 -0.77 -20.41
C LYS A 115 3.21 -1.44 -19.05
N LEU A 116 4.41 -1.34 -18.50
CA LEU A 116 4.70 -1.83 -17.16
C LEU A 116 3.94 -1.02 -16.10
N LEU A 117 3.66 -1.65 -14.95
CA LEU A 117 2.93 -1.01 -13.85
C LEU A 117 3.62 0.29 -13.40
N ARG A 118 4.95 0.24 -13.21
CA ARG A 118 5.76 1.40 -12.82
C ARG A 118 5.65 2.54 -13.84
N GLU A 119 5.75 2.24 -15.13
CA GLU A 119 5.76 3.24 -16.21
C GLU A 119 4.42 3.96 -16.32
N ASN A 120 3.33 3.23 -16.12
CA ASN A 120 2.00 3.83 -16.04
C ASN A 120 1.90 4.78 -14.85
N LEU A 121 2.35 4.38 -13.66
CA LEU A 121 2.26 5.20 -12.45
C LEU A 121 3.15 6.45 -12.56
N GLU A 122 4.36 6.33 -13.10
CA GLU A 122 5.26 7.45 -13.43
C GLU A 122 4.60 8.41 -14.42
N THR A 123 4.01 7.89 -15.51
CA THR A 123 3.29 8.70 -16.51
C THR A 123 2.08 9.42 -15.90
N LEU A 124 1.35 8.77 -14.98
CA LEU A 124 0.18 9.38 -14.34
C LEU A 124 0.57 10.49 -13.37
N MET A 125 1.62 10.29 -12.57
CA MET A 125 2.07 11.25 -11.56
C MET A 125 3.00 12.32 -12.11
N ASP A 126 3.55 12.13 -13.30
CA ASP A 126 4.54 13.00 -13.94
C ASP A 126 5.83 13.11 -13.11
N ILE A 127 6.31 11.95 -12.65
CA ILE A 127 7.54 11.79 -11.86
C ILE A 127 8.29 10.53 -12.29
N GLU A 128 9.57 10.45 -11.95
CA GLU A 128 10.34 9.21 -12.02
C GLU A 128 10.52 8.64 -10.61
N PHE A 129 10.38 7.32 -10.46
CA PHE A 129 10.56 6.71 -9.14
C PHE A 129 12.03 6.59 -8.75
N PRO A 130 12.37 6.84 -7.46
CA PRO A 130 13.68 6.51 -6.94
C PRO A 130 13.95 5.01 -7.10
N LYS A 131 15.08 4.70 -7.74
CA LYS A 131 15.56 3.33 -7.88
C LYS A 131 16.09 2.82 -6.55
N PRO A 132 16.09 1.49 -6.32
CA PRO A 132 16.87 0.89 -5.24
C PRO A 132 18.34 1.32 -5.37
N SER A 133 18.98 1.72 -4.27
CA SER A 133 20.42 2.00 -4.31
C SER A 133 21.20 0.70 -4.42
N THR A 134 22.45 0.78 -4.86
CA THR A 134 23.34 -0.39 -4.99
C THR A 134 24.10 -0.70 -3.69
N ASP A 135 24.04 0.22 -2.72
CA ASP A 135 24.71 0.09 -1.42
C ASP A 135 23.65 -0.06 -0.31
N PRO A 136 23.54 -1.25 0.31
CA PRO A 136 22.54 -1.53 1.34
C PRO A 136 22.75 -0.73 2.63
N THR A 137 23.91 -0.11 2.85
CA THR A 137 24.16 0.72 4.04
C THR A 137 23.54 2.11 3.92
N THR A 138 23.41 2.63 2.69
CA THR A 138 22.76 3.92 2.39
C THR A 138 21.24 3.78 2.18
N GLU A 139 20.75 2.54 2.02
CA GLU A 139 19.34 2.21 1.76
C GLU A 139 18.38 2.48 2.92
N GLN A 140 18.86 2.46 4.17
CA GLN A 140 17.99 2.74 5.30
C GLN A 140 17.91 4.24 5.57
N ASP A 141 19.01 4.99 5.57
CA ASP A 141 19.01 6.32 6.17
C ASP A 141 18.38 7.43 5.33
N GLU A 142 18.40 7.35 3.99
CA GLU A 142 18.00 8.49 3.14
C GLU A 142 16.48 8.79 3.17
N PHE A 143 15.65 7.77 3.43
CA PHE A 143 14.17 7.91 3.43
C PHE A 143 13.50 7.30 4.68
N SER A 144 14.28 6.86 5.68
CA SER A 144 13.73 6.34 6.93
C SER A 144 13.75 7.41 8.02
N GLU A 145 12.67 8.17 8.11
CA GLU A 145 12.51 9.14 9.18
C GLU A 145 11.83 8.54 10.40
N ASN A 146 12.40 8.78 11.58
CA ASN A 146 11.86 8.27 12.83
C ASN A 146 10.55 8.98 13.20
N CYS A 147 9.64 8.23 13.82
CA CYS A 147 8.42 8.81 14.37
C CYS A 147 8.75 9.86 15.46
N GLY A 148 8.13 11.04 15.39
CA GLY A 148 8.31 12.11 16.37
C GLY A 148 7.73 11.83 17.77
N VAL A 149 7.14 10.65 18.02
CA VAL A 149 6.62 10.28 19.34
C VAL A 149 7.44 9.15 19.95
N CYS A 150 7.62 8.03 19.24
CA CYS A 150 8.37 6.88 19.75
C CYS A 150 9.86 6.86 19.35
N TYR A 151 10.31 7.84 18.57
CA TYR A 151 11.68 7.97 18.05
C TYR A 151 12.23 6.74 17.33
N SER A 152 11.34 5.88 16.85
CA SER A 152 11.67 4.65 16.13
C SER A 152 11.13 4.75 14.71
N TYR A 153 11.87 4.21 13.74
CA TYR A 153 11.37 4.07 12.38
C TYR A 153 10.36 2.93 12.28
N ARG A 154 10.64 1.77 12.89
CA ARG A 154 9.71 0.62 12.90
C ARG A 154 9.10 0.42 14.28
N LEU A 155 7.77 0.37 14.33
CA LEU A 155 6.99 -0.05 15.49
C LEU A 155 6.01 -1.15 15.05
N ASN A 156 6.12 -2.36 15.61
CA ASN A 156 5.29 -3.51 15.23
C ASN A 156 5.27 -3.77 13.70
N MET A 157 6.44 -3.73 13.07
CA MET A 157 6.65 -3.84 11.61
C MET A 157 6.11 -2.68 10.76
N LYS A 158 5.43 -1.68 11.35
CA LYS A 158 4.93 -0.49 10.64
C LYS A 158 5.93 0.65 10.66
N ILE A 159 5.95 1.42 9.60
CA ILE A 159 6.71 2.68 9.51
C ILE A 159 5.77 3.89 9.62
N PRO A 160 6.27 5.12 9.86
CA PRO A 160 5.43 6.29 9.97
C PRO A 160 4.59 6.50 8.70
N ASP A 161 3.29 6.70 8.87
CA ASP A 161 2.30 6.80 7.80
C ASP A 161 1.47 8.10 7.89
N LYS A 162 1.79 8.95 8.88
CA LYS A 162 1.25 10.30 9.04
C LYS A 162 2.38 11.30 9.07
N VAL A 163 2.19 12.41 8.39
CA VAL A 163 3.17 13.49 8.32
C VAL A 163 2.45 14.79 8.69
N CYS A 164 3.13 15.68 9.39
CA CYS A 164 2.56 16.99 9.71
C CYS A 164 2.37 17.83 8.43
N ASP A 165 1.17 18.37 8.21
CA ASP A 165 0.86 19.19 7.03
C ASP A 165 1.53 20.56 7.01
N ASN A 166 2.03 21.02 8.17
CA ASN A 166 2.82 22.25 8.22
C ASN A 166 4.17 22.00 7.54
N VAL A 167 4.38 22.67 6.40
CA VAL A 167 5.58 22.57 5.54
C VAL A 167 6.88 22.86 6.30
N LYS A 168 6.83 23.71 7.33
CA LYS A 168 8.01 24.01 8.17
C LYS A 168 8.29 22.95 9.22
N CYS A 169 7.36 22.03 9.47
CA CYS A 169 7.46 20.97 10.46
C CYS A 169 7.74 19.62 9.81
N GLY A 170 6.84 19.13 8.94
CA GLY A 170 7.02 17.87 8.23
C GLY A 170 7.25 16.62 9.09
N MET A 171 7.01 16.69 10.41
CA MET A 171 7.35 15.59 11.32
C MET A 171 6.51 14.33 11.01
N PRO A 172 7.13 13.16 10.83
CA PRO A 172 6.42 11.92 10.60
C PRO A 172 6.03 11.23 11.91
N PHE A 173 4.92 10.49 11.88
CA PHE A 173 4.37 9.74 12.99
C PHE A 173 3.80 8.41 12.51
N HIS A 174 3.93 7.37 13.34
CA HIS A 174 3.00 6.23 13.24
C HIS A 174 1.61 6.70 13.65
N SER A 175 0.58 6.32 12.90
CA SER A 175 -0.81 6.61 13.25
C SER A 175 -1.13 6.19 14.69
N GLU A 176 -0.66 5.01 15.13
CA GLU A 176 -0.88 4.50 16.50
C GLU A 176 -0.27 5.44 17.56
N CYS A 177 1.00 5.82 17.40
CA CYS A 177 1.68 6.75 18.31
C CYS A 177 0.98 8.12 18.36
N LEU A 178 0.56 8.65 17.21
CA LEU A 178 -0.11 9.94 17.15
C LEU A 178 -1.51 9.89 17.78
N ILE A 179 -2.26 8.80 17.59
CA ILE A 179 -3.57 8.61 18.22
C ILE A 179 -3.43 8.58 19.74
N GLU A 180 -2.47 7.82 20.27
CA GLU A 180 -2.20 7.75 21.71
C GLU A 180 -1.82 9.13 22.27
N TRP A 181 -0.92 9.84 21.58
CA TRP A 181 -0.54 11.21 21.95
C TRP A 181 -1.75 12.15 21.99
N LEU A 182 -2.53 12.21 20.90
CA LEU A 182 -3.67 13.12 20.81
C LEU A 182 -4.72 12.84 21.88
N ARG A 183 -4.97 11.57 22.24
CA ARG A 183 -5.88 11.20 23.32
C ARG A 183 -5.41 11.63 24.71
N SER A 184 -4.12 11.89 24.89
CA SER A 184 -3.54 12.30 26.18
C SER A 184 -3.57 13.81 26.42
N ILE A 185 -3.85 14.64 25.40
CA ILE A 185 -3.80 16.10 25.49
C ILE A 185 -5.20 16.74 25.48
N PRO A 186 -5.40 17.86 26.19
CA PRO A 186 -6.65 18.63 26.13
C PRO A 186 -6.80 19.29 24.75
N GLY A 187 -8.05 19.48 24.29
CA GLY A 187 -8.36 20.11 22.99
C GLY A 187 -8.47 19.15 21.81
N THR A 188 -8.19 17.86 22.01
CA THR A 188 -8.45 16.82 21.02
C THR A 188 -9.94 16.51 20.95
N HIS A 189 -10.44 16.32 19.74
CA HIS A 189 -11.80 15.82 19.51
C HIS A 189 -11.78 14.68 18.51
N GLN A 190 -12.72 13.74 18.66
CA GLN A 190 -12.89 12.62 17.74
C GLN A 190 -14.24 12.79 17.02
N SER A 191 -14.24 12.60 15.71
CA SER A 191 -15.44 12.52 14.88
C SER A 191 -15.36 11.24 14.05
N PHE A 192 -16.32 10.35 14.24
CA PHE A 192 -16.30 9.00 13.66
C PHE A 192 -14.95 8.29 13.88
N ASP A 193 -14.32 7.86 12.78
CA ASP A 193 -13.03 7.18 12.77
C ASP A 193 -11.84 8.14 12.61
N THR A 194 -11.99 9.43 12.93
CA THR A 194 -10.90 10.42 12.80
C THR A 194 -10.73 11.21 14.10
N VAL A 195 -9.49 11.24 14.59
CA VAL A 195 -9.07 12.05 15.74
C VAL A 195 -8.40 13.32 15.23
N PHE A 196 -8.82 14.46 15.75
CA PHE A 196 -8.33 15.79 15.40
C PHE A 196 -7.67 16.44 16.62
N GLY A 197 -6.51 17.06 16.41
CA GLY A 197 -5.83 17.80 17.46
C GLY A 197 -4.63 18.57 16.93
N SER A 198 -3.62 18.78 17.77
CA SER A 198 -2.45 19.60 17.44
C SER A 198 -1.18 18.77 17.33
N CYS A 199 -0.33 19.13 16.37
CA CYS A 199 1.00 18.55 16.21
C CYS A 199 1.84 18.74 17.49
N PRO A 200 2.52 17.68 18.01
CA PRO A 200 3.39 17.78 19.19
C PRO A 200 4.54 18.79 19.03
N TYR A 201 4.92 19.13 17.80
CA TYR A 201 6.09 19.95 17.51
C TYR A 201 5.76 21.40 17.14
N CYS A 202 4.78 21.60 16.26
CA CYS A 202 4.48 22.94 15.72
C CYS A 202 3.09 23.46 16.11
N SER A 203 2.31 22.67 16.87
CA SER A 203 0.94 22.98 17.29
C SER A 203 -0.09 23.20 16.16
N SER A 204 0.30 23.06 14.89
CA SER A 204 -0.62 23.10 13.75
C SER A 204 -1.64 21.95 13.83
N THR A 205 -2.82 22.17 13.25
CA THR A 205 -3.90 21.18 13.23
C THR A 205 -3.47 19.91 12.51
N LEU A 206 -3.79 18.75 13.09
CA LEU A 206 -3.58 17.43 12.50
C LEU A 206 -4.84 16.58 12.64
N SER A 207 -4.97 15.62 11.73
CA SER A 207 -5.99 14.59 11.80
C SER A 207 -5.40 13.21 11.50
N VAL A 208 -5.89 12.20 12.20
CA VAL A 208 -5.44 10.81 12.04
C VAL A 208 -6.64 9.87 12.06
N SER A 209 -6.67 8.93 11.10
CA SER A 209 -7.71 7.92 10.99
C SER A 209 -7.45 6.80 12.00
N THR A 210 -8.47 6.42 12.76
CA THR A 210 -8.43 5.29 13.69
C THR A 210 -8.86 3.98 13.03
N SER A 211 -9.43 4.03 11.82
CA SER A 211 -9.75 2.86 11.00
C SER A 211 -8.47 2.22 10.44
N LYS A 212 -8.41 0.88 10.51
CA LYS A 212 -7.34 0.06 9.94
C LYS A 212 -7.58 -0.19 8.46
#